data_AF-A0A968ZVV6-F1
#
_entry.id   AF-A0A968ZVV6-F1
#
_cell.length_a   1.000
_cell.length_b   1.000
_cell.length_c   1.000
_cell.angle_alpha   90.00
_cell.angle_beta   90.00
_cell.angle_gamma   90.00
#
_symmetry.space_group_name_H-M   'P 1'
#
loop_
_entity.id
_entity.type
_entity.pdbx_description
1 polymer ?
#
loop_
_entity_poly.entity_id
_entity_poly.type
_entity_poly.pdbx_seq_one_letter_code
_entity_poly.pdbx_strand_id
1 'polypeptide(L)'
;MTPEQISQWFSQQRQRAYVEQLRGRVGLTRRRAECFVRLWAYLCLKQNWANGLQAPIERLEPLSGWVSCTCREAAALFYSDCDRGSDRSAGLMLSKLAALGLIQKSFDGNTLNLAIAPLPDLEADRPQTQVSPLVVLQPDAFDPRCDAVPVANLLAANYNWMNRNADAVPYRIAELLRQWASQYGLGMRVLRRCDNLNPVGFYLLYPTHRSSEMTFFGPSSKGLHLSAVSEVDPFVMAPRGDETCRAVFIRSWMIDSAYQEEALLPFLQDAQQTLRAMIQDFPNLCDLHTMLIHPGYEKLTAALGFQKTSGDSQSTVCWMYLALDRFLQLSLNEDLRRMIQS
;
A
#
# COMPACT_ATOMS: atom_id res chain seq x y z
N MET A 1 -19.24 1.38 -28.22
CA MET A 1 -18.48 0.11 -28.15
C MET A 1 -19.20 -0.83 -27.19
N THR A 2 -19.39 -2.09 -27.55
CA THR A 2 -19.90 -3.12 -26.63
C THR A 2 -18.74 -3.70 -25.81
N PRO A 3 -18.79 -3.64 -24.45
CA PRO A 3 -17.72 -4.14 -23.59
C PRO A 3 -17.33 -5.61 -23.85
N GLU A 4 -18.28 -6.42 -24.32
CA GLU A 4 -18.12 -7.84 -24.61
C GLU A 4 -17.16 -8.11 -25.77
N GLN A 5 -16.98 -7.14 -26.67
CA GLN A 5 -16.11 -7.26 -27.84
C GLN A 5 -14.65 -6.87 -27.57
N ILE A 6 -14.27 -6.64 -26.32
CA ILE A 6 -12.92 -6.17 -25.96
C ILE A 6 -11.79 -7.02 -26.56
N SER A 7 -11.99 -8.33 -26.69
CA SER A 7 -11.01 -9.26 -27.26
C SER A 7 -10.71 -9.02 -28.75
N GLN A 8 -11.59 -8.33 -29.48
CA GLN A 8 -11.38 -7.93 -30.88
C GLN A 8 -10.44 -6.71 -30.98
N TRP A 9 -10.46 -5.85 -29.97
CA TRP A 9 -9.71 -4.60 -29.94
C TRP A 9 -8.43 -4.71 -29.12
N PHE A 10 -8.34 -5.70 -28.23
CA PHE A 10 -7.16 -6.01 -27.46
C PHE A 10 -7.02 -7.54 -27.35
N SER A 11 -6.07 -8.11 -28.08
CA SER A 11 -5.99 -9.56 -28.28
C SER A 11 -5.80 -10.33 -26.96
N GLN A 12 -6.35 -11.54 -26.88
CA GLN A 12 -6.23 -12.38 -25.68
C GLN A 12 -4.77 -12.69 -25.31
N GLN A 13 -3.88 -12.82 -26.29
CA GLN A 13 -2.47 -13.05 -26.04
C GLN A 13 -1.83 -11.86 -25.32
N ARG A 14 -2.16 -10.63 -25.72
CA ARG A 14 -1.70 -9.41 -25.05
C ARG A 14 -2.32 -9.29 -23.65
N GLN A 15 -3.62 -9.54 -23.51
CA GLN A 15 -4.27 -9.57 -22.20
C GLN A 15 -3.56 -10.52 -21.23
N ARG A 16 -3.23 -11.75 -21.68
CA ARG A 16 -2.49 -12.73 -20.88
C ARG A 16 -1.11 -12.22 -20.47
N ALA A 17 -0.38 -11.55 -21.37
CA ALA A 17 0.93 -10.99 -21.04
C ALA A 17 0.85 -9.96 -19.90
N TYR A 18 -0.10 -9.03 -19.95
CA TYR A 18 -0.33 -8.08 -18.85
C TYR A 18 -0.80 -8.77 -17.57
N VAL A 19 -1.68 -9.77 -17.67
CA VAL A 19 -2.12 -10.54 -16.50
C VAL A 19 -0.93 -11.25 -15.84
N GLU A 20 -0.02 -11.85 -16.61
CA GLU A 20 1.18 -12.49 -16.07
C GLU A 20 2.13 -11.48 -15.42
N GLN A 21 2.31 -10.28 -15.99
CA GLN A 21 3.10 -9.21 -15.36
C GLN A 21 2.49 -8.72 -14.04
N LEU A 22 1.17 -8.81 -13.90
CA LEU A 22 0.44 -8.47 -12.69
C LEU A 22 0.38 -9.63 -11.68
N ARG A 23 0.72 -10.87 -12.08
CA ARG A 23 0.72 -12.03 -11.18
C ARG A 23 1.87 -11.93 -10.18
N GLY A 24 1.61 -12.38 -8.96
CA GLY A 24 2.54 -12.25 -7.84
C GLY A 24 2.25 -11.06 -6.93
N ARG A 25 1.41 -10.10 -7.38
CA ARG A 25 0.95 -8.99 -6.53
C ARG A 25 -0.02 -9.47 -5.46
N VAL A 26 0.23 -9.03 -4.23
CA VAL A 26 -0.56 -9.37 -3.05
C VAL A 26 -2.02 -8.98 -3.24
N GLY A 27 -2.96 -9.91 -2.98
CA GLY A 27 -4.39 -9.67 -3.13
C GLY A 27 -4.92 -9.63 -4.57
N LEU A 28 -4.05 -9.69 -5.59
CA LEU A 28 -4.43 -9.71 -7.00
C LEU A 28 -4.48 -11.15 -7.52
N THR A 29 -5.64 -11.80 -7.39
CA THR A 29 -5.86 -13.12 -7.99
C THR A 29 -5.88 -13.02 -9.51
N ARG A 30 -5.61 -14.13 -10.21
CA ARG A 30 -5.69 -14.20 -11.68
C ARG A 30 -6.98 -13.58 -12.23
N ARG A 31 -8.12 -13.91 -11.62
CA ARG A 31 -9.43 -13.37 -12.03
C ARG A 31 -9.53 -11.85 -11.83
N ARG A 32 -8.96 -11.31 -10.75
CA ARG A 32 -8.93 -9.85 -10.50
C ARG A 32 -8.00 -9.15 -11.50
N ALA A 33 -6.85 -9.74 -11.81
CA ALA A 33 -5.93 -9.24 -12.84
C ALA A 33 -6.61 -9.24 -14.22
N GLU A 34 -7.29 -10.32 -14.61
CA GLU A 34 -8.05 -10.39 -15.86
C GLU A 34 -9.14 -9.32 -15.92
N CYS A 35 -9.92 -9.13 -14.84
CA CYS A 35 -10.93 -8.07 -14.78
C CYS A 35 -10.30 -6.68 -14.90
N PHE A 36 -9.19 -6.43 -14.22
CA PHE A 36 -8.48 -5.16 -14.27
C PHE A 36 -7.91 -4.84 -15.65
N VAL A 37 -7.25 -5.80 -16.31
CA VAL A 37 -6.67 -5.62 -17.65
C VAL A 37 -7.77 -5.35 -18.67
N ARG A 38 -8.90 -6.07 -18.60
CA ARG A 38 -10.05 -5.82 -19.46
C ARG A 38 -10.65 -4.44 -19.21
N LEU A 39 -10.79 -4.04 -17.94
CA LEU A 39 -11.23 -2.69 -17.53
C LEU A 39 -10.37 -1.61 -18.16
N TRP A 40 -9.06 -1.70 -17.95
CA TRP A 40 -8.11 -0.72 -18.46
C TRP A 40 -8.20 -0.61 -19.99
N ALA A 41 -8.17 -1.73 -20.71
CA ALA A 41 -8.33 -1.74 -22.15
C ALA A 41 -9.63 -1.04 -22.59
N TYR A 42 -10.74 -1.33 -21.91
CA TYR A 42 -12.03 -0.74 -22.24
C TYR A 42 -12.05 0.78 -22.01
N LEU A 43 -11.48 1.25 -20.90
CA LEU A 43 -11.39 2.69 -20.62
C LEU A 43 -10.47 3.41 -21.62
N CYS A 44 -9.34 2.80 -22.02
CA CYS A 44 -8.47 3.34 -23.07
C CYS A 44 -9.22 3.49 -24.39
N LEU A 45 -9.98 2.47 -24.81
CA LEU A 45 -10.77 2.53 -26.03
C LEU A 45 -11.85 3.60 -25.96
N LYS A 46 -12.53 3.72 -24.81
CA LYS A 46 -13.56 4.74 -24.61
C LYS A 46 -12.99 6.16 -24.72
N GLN A 47 -11.81 6.40 -24.16
CA GLN A 47 -11.08 7.66 -24.29
C GLN A 47 -10.63 7.91 -25.74
N ASN A 48 -10.02 6.92 -26.39
CA ASN A 48 -9.52 7.05 -27.76
C ASN A 48 -10.67 7.34 -28.73
N TRP A 49 -11.80 6.67 -28.58
CA TRP A 49 -12.98 6.90 -29.42
C TRP A 49 -13.61 8.27 -29.18
N ALA A 50 -13.62 8.76 -27.93
CA ALA A 50 -14.05 10.12 -27.64
C ALA A 50 -13.14 11.16 -28.33
N ASN A 51 -11.86 10.83 -28.52
CA ASN A 51 -10.88 11.64 -29.23
C ASN A 51 -10.83 11.34 -30.75
N GLY A 52 -11.75 10.54 -31.29
CA GLY A 52 -11.84 10.21 -32.73
C GLY A 52 -10.86 9.13 -33.22
N LEU A 53 -10.10 8.49 -32.33
CA LEU A 53 -9.14 7.44 -32.65
C LEU A 53 -9.76 6.05 -32.48
N GLN A 54 -10.03 5.36 -33.59
CA GLN A 54 -10.58 4.01 -33.61
C GLN A 54 -9.54 3.01 -34.11
N ALA A 55 -8.58 2.66 -33.24
CA ALA A 55 -7.56 1.66 -33.53
C ALA A 55 -7.56 0.56 -32.46
N PRO A 56 -7.21 -0.70 -32.80
CA PRO A 56 -6.92 -1.73 -31.82
C PRO A 56 -5.81 -1.29 -30.86
N ILE A 57 -5.93 -1.67 -29.59
CA ILE A 57 -4.92 -1.38 -28.57
C ILE A 57 -3.71 -2.28 -28.80
N GLU A 58 -2.56 -1.64 -28.98
CA GLU A 58 -1.26 -2.32 -28.99
C GLU A 58 -0.64 -2.39 -27.59
N ARG A 59 -0.75 -1.29 -26.83
CA ARG A 59 -0.25 -1.15 -25.47
C ARG A 59 -1.30 -0.44 -24.63
N LEU A 60 -1.45 -0.85 -23.36
CA LEU A 60 -2.32 -0.13 -22.43
C LEU A 60 -1.64 1.18 -22.05
N GLU A 61 -2.27 2.29 -22.42
CA GLU A 61 -1.78 3.63 -22.13
C GLU A 61 -2.46 4.20 -20.86
N PRO A 62 -1.79 5.09 -20.12
CA PRO A 62 -2.42 5.82 -19.02
C PRO A 62 -3.65 6.59 -19.52
N LEU A 63 -4.70 6.61 -18.72
CA LEU A 63 -5.84 7.47 -19.00
C LEU A 63 -5.44 8.93 -18.75
N SER A 64 -5.91 9.84 -19.60
CA SER A 64 -5.68 11.28 -19.43
C SER A 64 -6.54 11.89 -18.32
N GLY A 65 -7.43 11.09 -17.71
CA GLY A 65 -8.28 11.51 -16.62
C GLY A 65 -9.36 10.47 -16.29
N TRP A 66 -10.45 10.97 -15.74
CA TRP A 66 -11.61 10.16 -15.35
C TRP A 66 -12.42 9.74 -16.57
N VAL A 67 -12.74 8.45 -16.66
CA VAL A 67 -13.56 7.87 -17.72
C VAL A 67 -14.81 7.23 -17.11
N SER A 68 -15.98 7.57 -17.64
CA SER A 68 -17.26 7.03 -17.15
C SER A 68 -17.37 5.53 -17.45
N CYS A 69 -17.80 4.76 -16.46
CA CYS A 69 -18.02 3.33 -16.58
C CYS A 69 -19.10 2.88 -15.60
N THR A 70 -20.26 2.52 -16.12
CA THR A 70 -21.36 1.97 -15.34
C THR A 70 -21.03 0.57 -14.80
N CYS A 71 -21.67 0.17 -13.70
CA CYS A 71 -21.56 -1.20 -13.19
C CYS A 71 -22.04 -2.24 -14.22
N ARG A 72 -22.96 -1.87 -15.12
CA ARG A 72 -23.44 -2.70 -16.22
C ARG A 72 -22.36 -2.92 -17.28
N GLU A 73 -21.68 -1.85 -17.71
CA GLU A 73 -20.53 -1.95 -18.63
C GLU A 73 -19.42 -2.81 -18.01
N ALA A 74 -19.12 -2.60 -16.72
CA ALA A 74 -18.15 -3.40 -16.00
C ALA A 74 -18.57 -4.88 -15.88
N ALA A 75 -19.86 -5.17 -15.65
CA ALA A 75 -20.37 -6.54 -15.58
C ALA A 75 -20.23 -7.26 -16.94
N ALA A 76 -20.64 -6.59 -18.01
CA ALA A 76 -20.46 -7.07 -19.37
C ALA A 76 -18.99 -7.37 -19.68
N LEU A 77 -18.08 -6.53 -19.18
CA LEU A 77 -16.65 -6.70 -19.39
C LEU A 77 -16.03 -7.83 -18.58
N PHE A 78 -16.40 -7.97 -17.31
CA PHE A 78 -15.80 -8.94 -16.38
C PHE A 78 -16.37 -10.35 -16.56
N TYR A 79 -17.59 -10.45 -17.06
CA TYR A 79 -18.35 -11.69 -17.08
C TYR A 79 -18.91 -12.02 -18.47
N SER A 80 -18.39 -11.41 -19.56
CA SER A 80 -18.84 -11.72 -20.94
C SER A 80 -18.83 -13.21 -21.28
N ASP A 81 -17.87 -13.94 -20.68
CA ASP A 81 -17.59 -15.34 -21.00
C ASP A 81 -18.18 -16.30 -19.95
N CYS A 82 -19.03 -15.80 -19.04
CA CYS A 82 -19.60 -16.56 -17.93
C CYS A 82 -21.07 -16.20 -17.70
N ASP A 83 -21.95 -17.19 -17.61
CA ASP A 83 -23.37 -17.00 -17.22
C ASP A 83 -23.56 -16.52 -15.76
N ARG A 84 -22.47 -16.23 -15.04
CA ARG A 84 -22.47 -15.84 -13.62
C ARG A 84 -21.76 -14.50 -13.44
N GLY A 85 -22.57 -13.44 -13.39
CA GLY A 85 -22.15 -12.08 -13.07
C GLY A 85 -23.34 -11.12 -13.10
N SER A 86 -23.44 -10.25 -12.10
CA SER A 86 -24.41 -9.15 -12.02
C SER A 86 -23.71 -7.81 -11.85
N ASP A 87 -24.42 -6.72 -12.15
CA ASP A 87 -23.97 -5.34 -11.90
C ASP A 87 -23.49 -5.15 -10.46
N ARG A 88 -24.15 -5.79 -9.49
CA ARG A 88 -23.74 -5.77 -8.07
C ARG A 88 -22.38 -6.44 -7.87
N SER A 89 -22.15 -7.61 -8.47
CA SER A 89 -20.86 -8.30 -8.38
C SER A 89 -19.74 -7.54 -9.09
N ALA A 90 -20.04 -6.86 -10.20
CA ALA A 90 -19.09 -5.99 -10.88
C ALA A 90 -18.74 -4.77 -10.02
N GLY A 91 -19.74 -4.16 -9.36
CA GLY A 91 -19.51 -3.10 -8.38
C GLY A 91 -18.60 -3.53 -7.23
N LEU A 92 -18.78 -4.74 -6.71
CA LEU A 92 -17.88 -5.32 -5.69
C LEU A 92 -16.47 -5.58 -6.25
N MET A 93 -16.34 -6.02 -7.50
CA MET A 93 -15.04 -6.20 -8.15
C MET A 93 -14.33 -4.85 -8.30
N LEU A 94 -15.02 -3.80 -8.76
CA LEU A 94 -14.49 -2.44 -8.85
C LEU A 94 -14.02 -1.93 -7.48
N SER A 95 -14.78 -2.16 -6.41
CA SER A 95 -14.35 -1.81 -5.05
C SER A 95 -13.10 -2.58 -4.62
N LYS A 96 -12.97 -3.85 -4.99
CA LYS A 96 -11.75 -4.64 -4.72
C LYS A 96 -10.55 -4.11 -5.50
N LEU A 97 -10.72 -3.76 -6.78
CA LEU A 97 -9.64 -3.18 -7.59
C LEU A 97 -9.20 -1.82 -7.04
N ALA A 98 -10.15 -1.01 -6.57
CA ALA A 98 -9.85 0.26 -5.93
C ALA A 98 -9.09 0.07 -4.59
N ALA A 99 -9.51 -0.89 -3.77
CA ALA A 99 -8.83 -1.23 -2.53
C ALA A 99 -7.42 -1.81 -2.74
N LEU A 100 -7.15 -2.39 -3.93
CA LEU A 100 -5.81 -2.84 -4.34
C LEU A 100 -4.96 -1.69 -4.93
N GLY A 101 -5.44 -0.45 -4.89
CA GLY A 101 -4.74 0.70 -5.44
C GLY A 101 -4.58 0.67 -6.96
N LEU A 102 -5.38 -0.14 -7.68
CA LEU A 102 -5.27 -0.28 -9.14
C LEU A 102 -6.13 0.74 -9.89
N ILE A 103 -7.22 1.19 -9.27
CA ILE A 103 -8.13 2.19 -9.84
C ILE A 103 -8.59 3.19 -8.77
N GLN A 104 -9.00 4.37 -9.21
CA GLN A 104 -9.74 5.33 -8.41
C GLN A 104 -11.21 5.37 -8.85
N LYS A 105 -12.11 5.70 -7.91
CA LYS A 105 -13.56 5.73 -8.12
C LYS A 105 -14.11 7.08 -7.67
N SER A 106 -14.91 7.72 -8.52
CA SER A 106 -15.69 8.92 -8.19
C SER A 106 -17.11 8.74 -8.71
N PHE A 107 -18.12 9.18 -7.97
CA PHE A 107 -19.52 9.10 -8.38
C PHE A 107 -20.06 10.52 -8.55
N ASP A 108 -20.57 10.83 -9.74
CA ASP A 108 -21.06 12.18 -10.10
C ASP A 108 -22.57 12.36 -9.90
N GLY A 109 -23.25 11.39 -9.29
CA GLY A 109 -24.71 11.38 -9.13
C GLY A 109 -25.43 10.53 -10.18
N ASN A 110 -24.81 10.27 -11.33
CA ASN A 110 -25.42 9.50 -12.42
C ASN A 110 -24.63 8.25 -12.77
N THR A 111 -23.30 8.37 -12.89
CA THR A 111 -22.42 7.29 -13.31
C THR A 111 -21.14 7.26 -12.47
N LEU A 112 -20.54 6.07 -12.40
CA LEU A 112 -19.24 5.90 -11.78
C LEU A 112 -18.16 6.33 -12.77
N ASN A 113 -17.30 7.25 -12.36
CA ASN A 113 -16.12 7.67 -13.08
C ASN A 113 -14.90 6.93 -12.51
N LEU A 114 -14.09 6.38 -13.40
CA LEU A 114 -12.93 5.56 -13.06
C LEU A 114 -11.65 6.20 -13.60
N ALA A 115 -10.58 6.12 -12.83
CA ALA A 115 -9.22 6.38 -13.30
C ALA A 115 -8.35 5.15 -13.01
N ILE A 116 -7.37 4.88 -13.87
CA ILE A 116 -6.37 3.84 -13.61
C ILE A 116 -5.26 4.48 -12.76
N ALA A 117 -4.91 3.85 -11.65
CA ALA A 117 -3.80 4.31 -10.84
C ALA A 117 -2.48 4.01 -11.59
N PRO A 118 -1.44 4.85 -11.44
CA PRO A 118 -0.14 4.61 -12.07
C PRO A 118 0.39 3.23 -11.68
N LEU A 119 0.89 2.48 -12.66
CA LEU A 119 1.50 1.17 -12.44
C LEU A 119 2.95 1.21 -12.91
N PRO A 120 3.90 1.62 -12.05
CA PRO A 120 5.29 1.85 -12.42
C PRO A 120 5.94 0.67 -13.15
N ASP A 121 5.63 -0.57 -12.74
CA ASP A 121 6.18 -1.79 -13.34
C ASP A 121 5.73 -2.03 -14.80
N LEU A 122 4.63 -1.40 -15.24
CA LEU A 122 4.10 -1.49 -16.61
C LEU A 122 4.41 -0.23 -17.44
N GLU A 123 4.85 0.84 -16.78
CA GLU A 123 5.02 2.19 -17.32
C GLU A 123 6.50 2.63 -17.40
N ALA A 124 7.44 1.69 -17.35
CA ALA A 124 8.91 1.88 -17.23
C ALA A 124 9.62 2.82 -18.24
N ASP A 125 8.90 3.48 -19.16
CA ASP A 125 9.46 4.38 -20.18
C ASP A 125 8.94 5.84 -20.11
N ARG A 126 8.28 6.30 -19.03
CA ARG A 126 7.87 7.72 -18.92
C ARG A 126 8.31 8.42 -17.64
N PRO A 127 8.73 9.70 -17.73
CA PRO A 127 8.90 10.57 -16.58
C PRO A 127 7.53 10.82 -15.94
N GLN A 128 7.41 10.53 -14.64
CA GLN A 128 6.21 10.75 -13.86
C GLN A 128 5.98 12.26 -13.69
N THR A 129 4.97 12.82 -14.35
CA THR A 129 4.38 14.11 -13.94
C THR A 129 3.29 13.82 -12.91
N GLN A 130 3.69 13.50 -11.67
CA GLN A 130 2.82 13.73 -10.53
C GLN A 130 2.98 15.21 -10.17
N VAL A 131 1.90 15.98 -10.30
CA VAL A 131 1.87 17.33 -9.72
C VAL A 131 1.74 17.12 -8.22
N SER A 132 2.87 16.96 -7.55
CA SER A 132 2.93 17.02 -6.10
C SER A 132 2.39 18.39 -5.69
N PRO A 133 1.40 18.44 -4.78
CA PRO A 133 0.98 19.73 -4.27
C PRO A 133 2.21 20.38 -3.62
N LEU A 134 2.48 21.66 -3.93
CA LEU A 134 3.52 22.52 -3.34
C LEU A 134 3.26 22.76 -1.84
N VAL A 135 3.15 21.68 -1.06
CA VAL A 135 2.77 21.67 0.35
C VAL A 135 3.97 21.17 1.11
N VAL A 136 4.49 22.02 1.99
CA VAL A 136 5.60 21.65 2.87
C VAL A 136 5.15 20.55 3.81
N LEU A 137 5.89 19.45 3.84
CA LEU A 137 5.65 18.31 4.72
C LEU A 137 6.69 18.27 5.84
N GLN A 138 6.26 17.88 7.03
CA GLN A 138 7.13 17.79 8.19
C GLN A 138 6.84 16.53 9.01
N PRO A 139 7.87 15.69 9.27
CA PRO A 139 7.78 14.64 10.27
C PRO A 139 7.62 15.22 11.68
N ASP A 140 6.75 14.63 12.48
CA ASP A 140 6.42 15.09 13.81
C ASP A 140 6.01 13.93 14.73
N ALA A 141 5.95 14.19 16.04
CA ALA A 141 5.45 13.24 17.02
C ALA A 141 3.96 12.95 16.78
N PHE A 142 3.59 11.67 16.89
CA PHE A 142 2.20 11.27 16.91
C PHE A 142 1.52 11.74 18.20
N ASP A 143 0.43 12.49 18.07
CA ASP A 143 -0.47 12.88 19.15
C ASP A 143 -1.70 11.95 19.16
N PRO A 144 -1.86 11.05 20.14
CA PRO A 144 -2.99 10.13 20.19
C PRO A 144 -4.36 10.82 20.31
N ARG A 145 -4.41 12.10 20.69
CA ARG A 145 -5.65 12.89 20.82
C ARG A 145 -6.15 13.37 19.45
N CYS A 146 -5.23 13.78 18.58
CA CYS A 146 -5.55 14.40 17.30
C CYS A 146 -5.33 13.46 16.11
N ASP A 147 -4.36 12.55 16.20
CA ASP A 147 -3.91 11.77 15.04
C ASP A 147 -4.50 10.37 14.96
N ALA A 148 -4.91 9.78 16.09
CA ALA A 148 -5.34 8.39 16.13
C ALA A 148 -6.46 8.09 15.12
N VAL A 149 -7.43 8.99 14.97
CA VAL A 149 -8.54 8.82 14.03
C VAL A 149 -8.11 9.04 12.57
N PRO A 150 -7.51 10.18 12.16
CA PRO A 150 -7.11 10.37 10.78
C PRO A 150 -6.04 9.37 10.31
N VAL A 151 -5.08 9.00 11.17
CA VAL A 151 -4.11 7.94 10.86
C VAL A 151 -4.80 6.58 10.73
N ALA A 152 -5.76 6.25 11.60
CA ALA A 152 -6.51 5.00 11.47
C ALA A 152 -7.28 4.91 10.14
N ASN A 153 -7.84 6.03 9.66
CA ASN A 153 -8.49 6.08 8.35
C ASN A 153 -7.49 5.88 7.19
N LEU A 154 -6.32 6.54 7.27
CA LEU A 154 -5.24 6.37 6.30
C LEU A 154 -4.78 4.91 6.24
N LEU A 155 -4.57 4.28 7.40
CA LEU A 155 -4.18 2.87 7.48
C LEU A 155 -5.29 1.94 7.00
N ALA A 156 -6.54 2.15 7.41
CA ALA A 156 -7.66 1.31 7.02
C ALA A 156 -7.80 1.24 5.48
N ALA A 157 -7.64 2.36 4.78
CA ALA A 157 -7.64 2.39 3.32
C ALA A 157 -6.60 1.42 2.71
N ASN A 158 -5.42 1.32 3.32
CA ASN A 158 -4.34 0.43 2.87
C ASN A 158 -4.48 -1.03 3.33
N TYR A 159 -5.21 -1.30 4.42
CA TYR A 159 -5.45 -2.67 4.92
C TYR A 159 -6.79 -3.27 4.43
N ASN A 160 -7.66 -2.47 3.81
CA ASN A 160 -9.01 -2.87 3.38
C ASN A 160 -9.06 -4.04 2.38
N TRP A 161 -8.01 -4.28 1.61
CA TRP A 161 -7.97 -5.43 0.69
C TRP A 161 -7.78 -6.79 1.40
N MET A 162 -7.32 -6.80 2.65
CA MET A 162 -7.23 -8.00 3.52
C MET A 162 -8.48 -8.23 4.35
N ASN A 163 -9.22 -7.18 4.70
CA ASN A 163 -10.35 -7.26 5.61
C ASN A 163 -11.66 -7.57 4.89
N ARG A 164 -12.44 -8.51 5.46
CA ARG A 164 -13.79 -8.86 4.97
C ARG A 164 -14.91 -7.97 5.53
N ASN A 165 -14.64 -7.21 6.59
CA ASN A 165 -15.58 -6.27 7.23
C ASN A 165 -14.98 -4.85 7.22
N ALA A 166 -15.69 -3.89 6.63
CA ALA A 166 -15.18 -2.53 6.42
C ALA A 166 -15.53 -1.54 7.55
N ASP A 167 -16.60 -1.78 8.31
CA ASP A 167 -17.22 -0.70 9.10
C ASP A 167 -16.63 -0.52 10.52
N ALA A 168 -16.02 -1.56 11.11
CA ALA A 168 -15.47 -1.51 12.48
C ALA A 168 -13.93 -1.32 12.54
N VAL A 169 -13.26 -1.27 11.39
CA VAL A 169 -11.78 -1.31 11.29
C VAL A 169 -11.11 -0.01 11.74
N PRO A 170 -11.55 1.19 11.31
CA PRO A 170 -10.88 2.42 11.71
C PRO A 170 -10.96 2.67 13.23
N TYR A 171 -12.10 2.39 13.85
CA TYR A 171 -12.26 2.52 15.31
C TYR A 171 -11.26 1.63 16.06
N ARG A 172 -11.16 0.35 15.67
CA ARG A 172 -10.22 -0.59 16.29
C ARG A 172 -8.77 -0.14 16.11
N ILE A 173 -8.39 0.30 14.91
CA ILE A 173 -7.03 0.80 14.65
C ILE A 173 -6.76 2.02 15.54
N ALA A 174 -7.70 2.96 15.66
CA ALA A 174 -7.53 4.14 16.50
C ALA A 174 -7.31 3.78 17.98
N GLU A 175 -8.04 2.80 18.52
CA GLU A 175 -7.84 2.31 19.89
C GLU A 175 -6.46 1.67 20.08
N LEU A 176 -6.02 0.83 19.13
CA LEU A 176 -4.67 0.25 19.16
C LEU A 176 -3.58 1.32 19.13
N LEU A 177 -3.72 2.33 18.26
CA LEU A 177 -2.77 3.44 18.17
C LEU A 177 -2.70 4.22 19.49
N ARG A 178 -3.83 4.49 20.14
CA ARG A 178 -3.86 5.15 21.46
C ARG A 178 -3.18 4.29 22.52
N GLN A 179 -3.47 2.99 22.53
CA GLN A 179 -2.87 2.06 23.48
C GLN A 179 -1.35 1.99 23.29
N TRP A 180 -0.86 1.86 22.07
CA TRP A 180 0.58 1.83 21.79
C TRP A 180 1.26 3.16 22.12
N ALA A 181 0.63 4.29 21.82
CA ALA A 181 1.15 5.61 22.20
C ALA A 181 1.30 5.76 23.72
N SER A 182 0.37 5.18 24.50
CA SER A 182 0.45 5.18 25.96
C SER A 182 1.57 4.30 26.52
N GLN A 183 2.01 3.28 25.77
CA GLN A 183 3.11 2.40 26.17
C GLN A 183 4.47 2.97 25.74
N TYR A 184 4.59 3.39 24.48
CA TYR A 184 5.82 3.97 23.94
C TYR A 184 5.56 4.87 22.72
N GLY A 185 5.22 6.14 22.99
CA GLY A 185 4.93 7.12 21.92
C GLY A 185 6.13 7.57 21.09
N LEU A 186 7.38 7.42 21.57
CA LEU A 186 8.57 7.89 20.84
C LEU A 186 8.71 7.22 19.47
N GLY A 187 8.38 5.92 19.39
CA GLY A 187 8.42 5.15 18.14
C GLY A 187 7.27 5.44 17.18
N MET A 188 6.34 6.35 17.51
CA MET A 188 5.17 6.68 16.70
C MET A 188 5.31 8.07 16.10
N ARG A 189 5.33 8.13 14.77
CA ARG A 189 5.66 9.36 14.04
C ARG A 189 4.69 9.56 12.90
N VAL A 190 4.34 10.82 12.66
CA VAL A 190 3.42 11.23 11.60
C VAL A 190 4.12 12.18 10.67
N LEU A 191 3.75 12.13 9.39
CA LEU A 191 4.11 13.16 8.43
C LEU A 191 2.92 14.07 8.26
N ARG A 192 3.08 15.36 8.56
CA ARG A 192 2.00 16.35 8.49
C ARG A 192 2.20 17.30 7.33
N ARG A 193 1.10 17.79 6.79
CA ARG A 193 1.11 19.02 6.00
C ARG A 193 1.27 20.22 6.92
N CYS A 194 2.17 21.13 6.59
CA CYS A 194 2.40 22.32 7.43
C CYS A 194 1.26 23.35 7.36
N ASP A 195 0.41 23.29 6.31
CA ASP A 195 -0.67 24.24 6.09
C ASP A 195 -1.91 23.99 6.95
N ASN A 196 -2.22 22.73 7.25
CA ASN A 196 -3.43 22.33 7.98
C ASN A 196 -3.20 21.25 9.04
N LEU A 197 -1.95 20.82 9.25
CA LEU A 197 -1.53 19.82 10.23
C LEU A 197 -2.09 18.40 10.01
N ASN A 198 -2.81 18.17 8.90
CA ASN A 198 -3.38 16.87 8.60
C ASN A 198 -2.26 15.83 8.39
N PRO A 199 -2.36 14.65 9.00
CA PRO A 199 -1.40 13.58 8.78
C PRO A 199 -1.62 12.97 7.39
N VAL A 200 -0.54 12.92 6.61
CA VAL A 200 -0.46 12.30 5.28
C VAL A 200 0.53 11.13 5.24
N GLY A 201 1.17 10.82 6.36
CA GLY A 201 2.02 9.66 6.53
C GLY A 201 2.11 9.25 7.99
N PHE A 202 2.49 8.00 8.22
CA PHE A 202 2.63 7.43 9.55
C PHE A 202 3.63 6.27 9.52
N TYR A 203 4.45 6.18 10.55
CA TYR A 203 5.16 4.94 10.85
C TYR A 203 5.14 4.62 12.35
N LEU A 204 5.28 3.33 12.64
CA LEU A 204 5.34 2.78 13.98
C LEU A 204 6.54 1.86 14.12
N LEU A 205 7.49 2.29 14.97
CA LEU A 205 8.63 1.53 15.45
C LEU A 205 8.26 0.91 16.80
N TYR A 206 7.95 -0.37 16.79
CA TYR A 206 7.42 -1.11 17.94
C TYR A 206 8.56 -1.89 18.63
N PRO A 207 9.13 -1.40 19.75
CA PRO A 207 10.15 -2.16 20.48
C PRO A 207 9.51 -3.44 20.98
N THR A 208 10.08 -4.58 20.62
CA THR A 208 9.45 -5.89 20.78
C THR A 208 10.03 -6.58 22.01
N HIS A 209 9.14 -7.02 22.91
CA HIS A 209 9.54 -7.80 24.07
C HIS A 209 10.11 -9.15 23.63
N ARG A 210 11.12 -9.65 24.34
CA ARG A 210 11.84 -10.89 24.01
C ARG A 210 10.93 -12.09 23.77
N SER A 211 9.81 -12.20 24.50
CA SER A 211 8.85 -13.29 24.33
C SER A 211 8.21 -13.35 22.94
N SER A 212 8.18 -12.23 22.20
CA SER A 212 7.57 -12.14 20.89
C SER A 212 8.55 -12.35 19.73
N GLU A 213 9.87 -12.33 19.98
CA GLU A 213 10.90 -12.47 18.93
C GLU A 213 10.76 -13.76 18.10
N MET A 214 10.39 -14.87 18.74
CA MET A 214 10.16 -16.15 18.07
C MET A 214 9.12 -16.05 16.94
N THR A 215 8.22 -15.05 17.00
CA THR A 215 7.18 -14.83 15.99
C THR A 215 7.75 -14.39 14.64
N PHE A 216 8.88 -13.67 14.61
CA PHE A 216 9.55 -13.28 13.35
C PHE A 216 10.13 -14.47 12.58
N PHE A 217 10.31 -15.61 13.26
CA PHE A 217 10.81 -16.85 12.66
C PHE A 217 9.68 -17.81 12.30
N GLY A 218 8.43 -17.47 12.62
CA GLY A 218 7.24 -18.24 12.28
C GLY A 218 6.50 -17.69 11.06
N PRO A 219 5.26 -18.16 10.83
CA PRO A 219 4.42 -17.67 9.73
C PRO A 219 4.14 -16.17 9.82
N SER A 220 4.37 -15.45 8.72
CA SER A 220 4.17 -13.99 8.60
C SER A 220 2.73 -13.56 8.82
N SER A 221 1.76 -14.44 8.58
CA SER A 221 0.34 -14.19 8.84
C SER A 221 0.04 -13.82 10.29
N LYS A 222 0.88 -14.22 11.25
CA LYS A 222 0.73 -13.84 12.67
C LYS A 222 0.98 -12.35 12.94
N GLY A 223 1.77 -11.65 12.12
CA GLY A 223 2.05 -10.24 12.31
C GLY A 223 0.94 -9.29 11.85
N LEU A 224 -0.07 -9.80 11.13
CA LEU A 224 -1.14 -9.02 10.49
C LEU A 224 -2.23 -8.52 11.48
N HIS A 225 -1.88 -8.12 12.70
CA HIS A 225 -2.85 -7.80 13.75
C HIS A 225 -3.78 -6.61 13.40
N LEU A 226 -3.26 -5.58 12.70
CA LEU A 226 -4.06 -4.44 12.22
C LEU A 226 -5.16 -4.84 11.22
N SER A 227 -5.04 -6.02 10.60
CA SER A 227 -5.98 -6.60 9.63
C SER A 227 -6.53 -7.97 10.05
N ALA A 228 -6.24 -8.43 11.27
CA ALA A 228 -6.67 -9.74 11.73
C ALA A 228 -7.99 -9.61 12.49
N VAL A 229 -8.89 -10.59 12.34
CA VAL A 229 -10.10 -10.69 13.18
C VAL A 229 -9.76 -11.09 14.63
N SER A 230 -8.57 -11.67 14.85
CA SER A 230 -8.08 -12.03 16.19
C SER A 230 -7.95 -10.81 17.08
N GLU A 231 -8.57 -10.85 18.26
CA GLU A 231 -8.49 -9.80 19.29
C GLU A 231 -7.12 -9.78 19.99
N VAL A 232 -6.43 -10.93 20.04
CA VAL A 232 -5.13 -11.05 20.72
C VAL A 232 -3.99 -10.76 19.74
N ASP A 233 -3.14 -9.83 20.14
CA ASP A 233 -1.90 -9.45 19.47
C ASP A 233 -0.75 -10.41 19.90
N PRO A 234 -0.09 -11.11 18.98
CA PRO A 234 1.05 -11.97 19.34
C PRO A 234 2.32 -11.18 19.69
N PHE A 235 2.34 -9.87 19.43
CA PHE A 235 3.47 -9.00 19.74
C PHE A 235 3.21 -8.19 21.02
N VAL A 236 4.08 -8.36 22.00
CA VAL A 236 4.10 -7.56 23.23
C VAL A 236 5.16 -6.47 23.08
N MET A 237 4.81 -5.23 23.42
CA MET A 237 5.75 -4.11 23.41
C MET A 237 6.71 -4.25 24.60
N ALA A 238 8.00 -4.04 24.37
CA ALA A 238 8.97 -3.98 25.46
C ALA A 238 8.76 -2.69 26.27
N PRO A 239 8.79 -2.75 27.62
CA PRO A 239 8.75 -1.55 28.44
C PRO A 239 10.07 -0.77 28.31
N ARG A 240 9.99 0.55 28.36
CA ARG A 240 11.18 1.42 28.34
C ARG A 240 12.22 0.97 29.38
N GLY A 241 13.49 0.88 29.00
CA GLY A 241 14.57 0.39 29.85
C GLY A 241 14.76 -1.14 29.85
N ASP A 242 13.98 -1.88 29.05
CA ASP A 242 14.17 -3.32 28.89
C ASP A 242 15.49 -3.63 28.15
N GLU A 243 16.51 -4.02 28.92
CA GLU A 243 17.82 -4.42 28.40
C GLU A 243 17.75 -5.70 27.55
N THR A 244 16.66 -6.47 27.63
CA THR A 244 16.50 -7.68 26.81
C THR A 244 15.90 -7.41 25.44
N CYS A 245 15.39 -6.19 25.19
CA CYS A 245 14.83 -5.80 23.91
C CYS A 245 15.93 -5.66 22.85
N ARG A 246 15.86 -6.51 21.82
CA ARG A 246 16.81 -6.51 20.69
C ARG A 246 16.19 -6.07 19.38
N ALA A 247 14.87 -6.21 19.26
CA ALA A 247 14.17 -6.04 18.00
C ALA A 247 13.17 -4.88 18.03
N VAL A 248 13.15 -4.10 16.95
CA VAL A 248 12.04 -3.22 16.57
C VAL A 248 11.23 -3.88 15.47
N PHE A 249 9.93 -4.00 15.67
CA PHE A 249 9.00 -4.30 14.60
C PHE A 249 8.53 -2.98 13.97
N ILE A 250 8.92 -2.73 12.73
CA ILE A 250 8.33 -1.68 11.89
C ILE A 250 6.95 -2.18 11.50
N ARG A 251 5.99 -1.86 12.36
CA ARG A 251 4.65 -2.43 12.40
C ARG A 251 3.70 -1.74 11.43
N SER A 252 4.01 -0.48 11.10
CA SER A 252 3.35 0.26 10.03
C SER A 252 4.35 1.22 9.39
N TRP A 253 4.24 1.36 8.08
CA TRP A 253 4.92 2.38 7.29
C TRP A 253 3.97 2.78 6.16
N MET A 254 3.58 4.05 6.13
CA MET A 254 2.63 4.58 5.17
C MET A 254 2.96 6.03 4.84
N ILE A 255 2.93 6.35 3.56
CA ILE A 255 2.86 7.72 3.06
C ILE A 255 1.74 7.70 2.01
N ASP A 256 0.81 8.64 2.10
CA ASP A 256 -0.19 8.85 1.07
C ASP A 256 0.51 9.06 -0.29
N SER A 257 0.06 8.34 -1.31
CA SER A 257 0.73 8.27 -2.61
C SER A 257 0.89 9.63 -3.29
N ALA A 258 0.02 10.61 -2.98
CA ALA A 258 0.14 11.97 -3.49
C ALA A 258 1.38 12.73 -2.98
N TYR A 259 2.00 12.25 -1.90
CA TYR A 259 3.12 12.91 -1.23
C TYR A 259 4.39 12.06 -1.23
N GLN A 260 4.34 10.83 -1.74
CA GLN A 260 5.37 9.82 -1.55
C GLN A 260 6.75 10.26 -2.06
N GLU A 261 6.82 10.90 -3.23
CA GLU A 261 8.07 11.36 -3.84
C GLU A 261 8.83 12.37 -2.96
N GLU A 262 8.13 13.41 -2.51
CA GLU A 262 8.71 14.49 -1.71
C GLU A 262 9.00 14.04 -0.28
N ALA A 263 8.12 13.21 0.28
CA ALA A 263 8.13 12.81 1.68
C ALA A 263 9.16 11.73 2.05
N LEU A 264 9.54 10.87 1.11
CA LEU A 264 10.21 9.62 1.43
C LEU A 264 11.53 9.81 2.17
N LEU A 265 12.43 10.66 1.65
CA LEU A 265 13.74 10.89 2.27
C LEU A 265 13.62 11.57 3.65
N PRO A 266 12.88 12.69 3.81
CA PRO A 266 12.68 13.29 5.13
C PRO A 266 12.12 12.30 6.15
N PHE A 267 11.19 11.44 5.75
CA PHE A 267 10.56 10.51 6.68
C PHE A 267 11.49 9.35 7.08
N LEU A 268 12.35 8.88 6.17
CA LEU A 268 13.42 7.92 6.50
C LEU A 268 14.48 8.53 7.41
N GLN A 269 14.82 9.81 7.22
CA GLN A 269 15.76 10.53 8.08
C GLN A 269 15.19 10.70 9.50
N ASP A 270 13.92 11.05 9.63
CA ASP A 270 13.21 11.06 10.92
C ASP A 270 13.22 9.68 11.58
N ALA A 271 13.05 8.59 10.80
CA ALA A 271 13.14 7.23 11.32
C ALA A 271 14.55 6.89 11.85
N GLN A 272 15.62 7.28 11.15
CA GLN A 272 16.99 7.12 11.67
C GLN A 272 17.20 7.90 12.97
N GLN A 273 16.70 9.14 13.06
CA GLN A 273 16.81 9.95 14.28
C GLN A 273 16.03 9.33 15.44
N THR A 274 14.81 8.88 15.18
CA THR A 274 13.96 8.21 16.17
C THR A 274 14.61 6.93 16.68
N LEU A 275 15.15 6.08 15.79
CA LEU A 275 15.87 4.87 16.19
C LEU A 275 17.12 5.17 17.03
N ARG A 276 17.89 6.23 16.72
CA ARG A 276 19.01 6.66 17.56
C ARG A 276 18.55 7.07 18.96
N ALA A 277 17.40 7.71 19.08
CA ALA A 277 16.81 8.04 20.38
C ALA A 277 16.33 6.78 21.11
N MET A 278 15.72 5.82 20.40
CA MET A 278 15.28 4.54 20.97
C MET A 278 16.42 3.71 21.55
N ILE A 279 17.64 3.76 20.98
CA ILE A 279 18.81 3.06 21.55
C ILE A 279 19.11 3.50 22.99
N GLN A 280 18.82 4.76 23.35
CA GLN A 280 18.98 5.24 24.73
C GLN A 280 17.99 4.58 25.70
N ASP A 281 16.81 4.23 25.19
CA ASP A 281 15.75 3.57 25.96
C ASP A 281 15.90 2.04 25.97
N PHE A 282 16.58 1.47 24.97
CA PHE A 282 16.78 0.04 24.75
C PHE A 282 18.24 -0.23 24.33
N PRO A 283 19.17 -0.39 25.28
CA PRO A 283 20.61 -0.40 24.99
C PRO A 283 21.09 -1.53 24.07
N ASN A 284 20.37 -2.65 24.02
CA ASN A 284 20.73 -3.83 23.22
C ASN A 284 19.93 -3.94 21.90
N LEU A 285 19.25 -2.87 21.50
CA LEU A 285 18.49 -2.81 20.26
C LEU A 285 19.42 -2.95 19.04
N CYS A 286 19.20 -3.96 18.21
CA CYS A 286 20.08 -4.28 17.07
C CYS A 286 19.35 -4.77 15.81
N ASP A 287 18.08 -5.15 15.90
CA ASP A 287 17.35 -5.79 14.81
C ASP A 287 16.12 -5.00 14.38
N LEU A 288 15.96 -4.82 13.06
CA LEU A 288 14.75 -4.29 12.45
C LEU A 288 14.01 -5.41 11.72
N HIS A 289 12.77 -5.64 12.11
CA HIS A 289 11.86 -6.54 11.42
C HIS A 289 10.70 -5.75 10.81
N THR A 290 10.26 -6.17 9.63
CA THR A 290 9.01 -5.67 9.06
C THR A 290 8.30 -6.75 8.25
N MET A 291 7.04 -6.51 7.92
CA MET A 291 6.33 -7.36 6.98
C MET A 291 6.17 -6.62 5.66
N LEU A 292 6.51 -7.29 4.57
CA LEU A 292 6.17 -6.80 3.25
C LEU A 292 4.72 -7.19 2.93
N ILE A 293 3.80 -6.26 3.19
CA ILE A 293 2.35 -6.49 3.02
C ILE A 293 1.85 -6.00 1.65
N HIS A 294 2.54 -5.02 1.05
CA HIS A 294 2.17 -4.45 -0.25
C HIS A 294 3.38 -4.47 -1.21
N PRO A 295 3.23 -4.93 -2.48
CA PRO A 295 4.33 -5.02 -3.44
C PRO A 295 4.99 -3.68 -3.75
N GLY A 296 4.24 -2.58 -3.62
CA GLY A 296 4.78 -1.22 -3.81
C GLY A 296 5.94 -0.84 -2.88
N TYR A 297 6.19 -1.62 -1.82
CA TYR A 297 7.34 -1.44 -0.93
C TYR A 297 8.53 -2.35 -1.26
N GLU A 298 8.45 -3.21 -2.29
CA GLU A 298 9.56 -4.10 -2.65
C GLU A 298 10.81 -3.33 -3.04
N LYS A 299 10.68 -2.33 -3.92
CA LYS A 299 11.81 -1.48 -4.32
C LYS A 299 12.42 -0.73 -3.14
N LEU A 300 11.56 -0.14 -2.29
CA LEU A 300 12.00 0.56 -1.08
C LEU A 300 12.79 -0.38 -0.15
N THR A 301 12.22 -1.52 0.20
CA THR A 301 12.85 -2.47 1.12
C THR A 301 14.15 -3.03 0.54
N ALA A 302 14.20 -3.32 -0.76
CA ALA A 302 15.42 -3.74 -1.44
C ALA A 302 16.50 -2.65 -1.43
N ALA A 303 16.15 -1.40 -1.75
CA ALA A 303 17.08 -0.27 -1.75
C ALA A 303 17.64 0.04 -0.35
N LEU A 304 16.83 -0.17 0.69
CA LEU A 304 17.26 -0.06 2.09
C LEU A 304 18.07 -1.28 2.58
N GLY A 305 18.17 -2.35 1.78
CA GLY A 305 18.96 -3.53 2.13
C GLY A 305 18.24 -4.54 3.03
N PHE A 306 16.92 -4.48 3.15
CA PHE A 306 16.15 -5.50 3.85
C PHE A 306 16.23 -6.85 3.12
N GLN A 307 16.32 -7.93 3.89
CA GLN A 307 16.39 -9.29 3.37
C GLN A 307 15.13 -10.07 3.71
N LYS A 308 14.57 -10.80 2.73
CA LYS A 308 13.47 -11.76 2.95
C LYS A 308 14.00 -12.90 3.81
N THR A 309 13.35 -13.21 4.95
CA THR A 309 13.78 -14.28 5.86
C THR A 309 12.84 -15.48 5.82
N SER A 310 11.57 -15.27 6.15
CA SER A 310 10.56 -16.31 6.21
C SER A 310 9.24 -15.81 5.62
N GLY A 311 8.54 -16.70 4.93
CA GLY A 311 7.25 -16.41 4.32
C GLY A 311 6.29 -17.57 4.54
N ASP A 312 5.00 -17.29 4.42
CA ASP A 312 3.99 -18.34 4.41
C ASP A 312 3.91 -18.92 2.99
N SER A 313 3.93 -20.25 2.84
CA SER A 313 3.89 -20.92 1.53
C SER A 313 2.62 -20.62 0.74
N GLN A 314 1.57 -20.10 1.39
CA GLN A 314 0.30 -19.73 0.79
C GLN A 314 0.03 -18.21 0.77
N SER A 315 0.94 -17.38 1.28
CA SER A 315 0.78 -15.93 1.32
C SER A 315 1.92 -15.22 0.61
N THR A 316 1.59 -14.12 -0.06
CA THR A 316 2.58 -13.19 -0.62
C THR A 316 3.19 -12.27 0.45
N VAL A 317 2.78 -12.39 1.71
CA VAL A 317 3.35 -11.65 2.85
C VAL A 317 4.56 -12.40 3.37
N CYS A 318 5.69 -11.71 3.51
CA CYS A 318 6.91 -12.25 4.11
C CYS A 318 7.49 -11.33 5.17
N TRP A 319 8.23 -11.93 6.09
CA TRP A 319 9.10 -11.22 7.01
C TRP A 319 10.33 -10.71 6.26
N MET A 320 10.71 -9.49 6.62
CA MET A 320 11.91 -8.82 6.17
C MET A 320 12.77 -8.47 7.37
N TYR A 321 14.08 -8.53 7.21
CA TYR A 321 15.07 -8.26 8.24
C TYR A 321 16.13 -7.26 7.76
N LEU A 322 16.54 -6.36 8.65
CA LEU A 322 17.71 -5.51 8.49
C LEU A 322 18.35 -5.27 9.87
N ALA A 323 19.67 -5.41 9.97
CA ALA A 323 20.39 -5.00 11.16
C ALA A 323 20.28 -3.47 11.35
N LEU A 324 19.94 -3.03 12.55
CA LEU A 324 19.72 -1.63 12.90
C LEU A 324 20.94 -0.76 12.54
N ASP A 325 22.14 -1.21 12.92
CA ASP A 325 23.38 -0.45 12.67
C ASP A 325 23.59 -0.19 11.17
N ARG A 326 23.26 -1.15 10.31
CA ARG A 326 23.36 -0.98 8.86
C ARG A 326 22.38 0.09 8.38
N PHE A 327 21.14 0.06 8.86
CA PHE A 327 20.15 1.09 8.53
C PHE A 327 20.61 2.48 8.97
N LEU A 328 21.17 2.62 10.18
CA LEU A 328 21.64 3.89 10.71
C LEU A 328 22.86 4.46 9.99
N GLN A 329 23.62 3.61 9.29
CA GLN A 329 24.77 3.99 8.47
C GLN A 329 24.40 4.31 7.01
N LEU A 330 23.17 4.01 6.56
CA LEU A 330 22.74 4.33 5.21
C LEU A 330 22.77 5.83 4.98
N SER A 331 23.40 6.23 3.87
CA SER A 331 23.35 7.60 3.37
C SER A 331 22.03 7.82 2.64
N LEU A 332 21.08 8.48 3.31
CA LEU A 332 19.77 8.80 2.75
C LEU A 332 19.87 10.06 1.87
N ASN A 333 20.20 9.85 0.59
CA ASN A 333 20.45 10.90 -0.40
C ASN A 333 19.57 10.75 -1.66
N GLU A 334 19.71 11.68 -2.60
CA GLU A 334 18.96 11.65 -3.86
C GLU A 334 19.26 10.43 -4.74
N ASP A 335 20.44 9.83 -4.62
CA ASP A 335 20.77 8.60 -5.38
C ASP A 335 19.95 7.41 -4.87
N LEU A 336 19.77 7.30 -3.54
CA LEU A 336 18.85 6.32 -2.96
C LEU A 336 17.41 6.58 -3.42
N ARG A 337 16.96 7.84 -3.46
CA ARG A 337 15.63 8.18 -4.00
C ARG A 337 15.49 7.71 -5.44
N ARG A 338 16.47 7.97 -6.30
CA ARG A 338 16.47 7.52 -7.70
C ARG A 338 16.42 6.00 -7.82
N MET A 339 17.17 5.27 -7.01
CA MET A 339 17.13 3.79 -6.99
C MET A 339 15.75 3.24 -6.60
N ILE A 340 15.01 3.96 -5.75
CA ILE A 340 13.67 3.55 -5.33
C ILE A 340 12.63 3.87 -6.42
N GLN A 341 12.87 4.92 -7.21
CA GLN A 341 11.99 5.37 -8.29
C GLN A 341 12.23 4.65 -9.63
N SER A 342 13.47 4.21 -9.92
CA SER A 342 13.82 3.36 -11.08
C SER A 342 13.19 1.99 -10.96
#